data_AF-A0A9P6J4Z5-F1
#
_entry.id   AF-A0A9P6J4Z5-F1
#
_cell.length_a   1.000
_cell.length_b   1.000
_cell.length_c   1.000
_cell.angle_alpha   90.00
_cell.angle_beta   90.00
_cell.angle_gamma   90.00
#
_symmetry.space_group_name_H-M   'P 1'
#
loop_
_entity.id
_entity.type
_entity.pdbx_description
1 polymer ?
#
loop_
_entity_poly.entity_id
_entity_poly.type
_entity_poly.pdbx_seq_one_letter_code
_entity_poly.pdbx_strand_id
1 'polypeptide(L)'
;MNGTGTLEPLSTDGGKTFDDAQRISLDELANSWENESDLSQDEGYYVPSTSFPQKLAGLDPFLYQGSGDDFCTEENFDQTSAYMNHLLSAHGFSSNLQFFRADKQDASRIVTAFYKLLQQHLKDTEYKDEMDLNWRRLSQDYDTTVQNLGTIKAQLDKSERENGVLRSRITALEDELRVDTEKHRHTREELKSAKANLQYTKTQYAHEARKKEQEMNVLKDKVQKTIARNLNSTSAASSSIPGGITILNPVPRSLYGKQHANDAEQLLQEVIEQQQTKEAEIVEENEHLRRTLYTVQVELEGLMKKHSTSKSTVPNLYGLPFDMVKDRIETEIRDTLTLLSNSWDHRPSLEPTISPSEIVVRDQRIDDLQRDIEKMQLELEDSTLLVQGAQRMIDNLSSGNFLAGAQNFKINVDGSEMTLQELDEADAKIRQQREDLAKERKQFTQACLDLGKQREELQKAKRDFEESKRTFRLDKVVSFLSFSPTNWISGTRATTAATITTGFYRTYSRKQPQKAHGHFSTAIFQDFSAWAVC
;
A
#
# COMPACT_ATOMS: atom_id res chain seq x y z
N MET A 1 -23.87 29.29 54.37
CA MET A 1 -24.77 28.14 54.56
C MET A 1 -24.65 27.27 53.32
N ASN A 2 -23.75 26.28 53.35
CA ASN A 2 -23.50 25.37 52.23
C ASN A 2 -23.69 23.93 52.73
N GLY A 3 -24.69 23.23 52.19
CA GLY A 3 -24.83 21.77 52.23
C GLY A 3 -24.75 21.25 50.79
N THR A 4 -23.80 20.37 50.50
CA THR A 4 -23.98 18.91 50.28
C THR A 4 -24.79 18.56 49.03
N GLY A 5 -24.15 17.81 48.12
CA GLY A 5 -24.84 17.19 46.98
C GLY A 5 -23.89 16.56 45.98
N THR A 6 -23.39 15.38 46.32
CA THR A 6 -22.64 14.43 45.49
C THR A 6 -23.50 14.01 44.29
N LEU A 7 -22.96 14.03 43.07
CA LEU A 7 -23.59 13.49 41.86
C LEU A 7 -22.60 12.61 41.08
N GLU A 8 -23.12 11.47 40.64
CA GLU A 8 -22.55 10.47 39.73
C GLU A 8 -22.05 11.06 38.40
N PRO A 9 -21.37 10.23 37.59
CA PRO A 9 -21.68 10.23 36.16
C PRO A 9 -22.05 8.84 35.64
N LEU A 10 -23.22 8.82 35.00
CA LEU A 10 -23.66 7.80 34.05
C LEU A 10 -22.90 7.91 32.73
N SER A 11 -22.51 6.73 32.27
CA SER A 11 -22.22 6.23 30.92
C SER A 11 -22.66 7.04 29.68
N THR A 12 -21.72 7.06 28.71
CA THR A 12 -21.84 6.90 27.24
C THR A 12 -22.69 7.87 26.42
N ASP A 13 -22.04 8.58 25.48
CA ASP A 13 -22.21 8.30 24.05
C ASP A 13 -21.12 8.98 23.20
N GLY A 14 -20.70 8.34 22.10
CA GLY A 14 -20.02 9.03 20.99
C GLY A 14 -18.64 8.52 20.56
N GLY A 15 -18.63 7.80 19.43
CA GLY A 15 -17.73 8.18 18.32
C GLY A 15 -16.43 7.38 18.15
N LYS A 16 -16.53 6.18 17.56
CA LYS A 16 -15.47 5.66 16.69
C LYS A 16 -15.38 6.56 15.46
N THR A 17 -14.18 7.08 15.15
CA THR A 17 -13.62 7.30 13.81
C THR A 17 -12.37 8.19 13.94
N PHE A 18 -11.24 7.59 14.29
CA PHE A 18 -9.94 8.26 14.16
C PHE A 18 -8.82 7.22 14.10
N ASP A 19 -8.81 6.36 13.07
CA ASP A 19 -7.70 5.39 12.90
C ASP A 19 -7.28 5.11 11.44
N ASP A 20 -7.76 5.90 10.46
CA ASP A 20 -7.42 5.68 9.04
C ASP A 20 -6.27 6.56 8.50
N ALA A 21 -5.58 7.34 9.36
CA ALA A 21 -4.53 8.26 8.92
C ALA A 21 -3.08 7.73 9.08
N GLN A 22 -2.87 6.51 9.56
CA GLN A 22 -1.52 5.95 9.76
C GLN A 22 -1.15 4.74 8.88
N ARG A 23 -1.99 4.38 7.90
CA ARG A 23 -1.70 3.31 6.93
C ARG A 23 -1.21 3.81 5.58
N ILE A 24 -0.25 4.74 5.59
CA ILE A 24 0.53 5.06 4.39
C ILE A 24 1.95 4.58 4.63
N SER A 25 2.33 3.58 3.83
CA SER A 25 3.71 3.29 3.41
C SER A 25 4.59 2.42 4.34
N LEU A 26 4.19 1.17 4.55
CA LEU A 26 5.13 0.06 4.77
C LEU A 26 5.39 -0.71 3.45
N ASP A 27 4.45 -0.66 2.51
CA ASP A 27 4.58 -1.28 1.18
C ASP A 27 5.55 -0.53 0.25
N GLU A 28 5.81 0.75 0.49
CA GLU A 28 6.69 1.57 -0.36
C GLU A 28 8.18 1.42 0.02
N LEU A 29 8.46 0.94 1.24
CA LEU A 29 9.80 0.54 1.68
C LEU A 29 10.14 -0.89 1.27
N ALA A 30 9.16 -1.80 1.16
CA ALA A 30 9.39 -3.17 0.71
C ALA A 30 9.63 -3.27 -0.81
N ASN A 31 8.91 -2.48 -1.61
CA ASN A 31 9.04 -2.48 -3.07
C ASN A 31 10.33 -1.83 -3.61
N SER A 32 11.13 -1.15 -2.76
CA SER A 32 12.41 -0.58 -3.18
C SER A 32 13.59 -1.57 -3.08
N TRP A 33 13.41 -2.73 -2.43
CA TRP A 33 14.50 -3.68 -2.18
C TRP A 33 14.45 -4.94 -3.07
N GLU A 34 13.34 -5.22 -3.75
CA GLU A 34 13.21 -6.43 -4.58
C GLU A 34 13.63 -6.25 -6.06
N ASN A 35 13.88 -5.01 -6.51
CA ASN A 35 14.25 -4.73 -7.91
C ASN A 35 15.77 -4.70 -8.19
N GLU A 36 16.62 -5.10 -7.25
CA GLU A 36 18.10 -5.11 -7.43
C GLU A 36 18.70 -6.49 -7.70
N SER A 37 17.88 -7.52 -7.96
CA SER A 37 18.38 -8.90 -8.10
C SER A 37 18.73 -9.36 -9.51
N ASP A 38 18.60 -8.51 -10.55
CA ASP A 38 18.60 -8.98 -11.94
C ASP A 38 19.59 -8.26 -12.86
N LEU A 39 20.82 -8.01 -12.38
CA LEU A 39 21.96 -7.63 -13.22
C LEU A 39 23.28 -8.22 -12.69
N SER A 40 23.54 -9.49 -12.99
CA SER A 40 24.91 -10.01 -13.23
C SER A 40 24.89 -11.48 -13.65
N GLN A 41 24.44 -11.74 -14.88
CA GLN A 41 24.87 -12.91 -15.63
C GLN A 41 25.77 -12.45 -16.78
N ASP A 42 26.97 -11.99 -16.42
CA ASP A 42 28.11 -12.07 -17.33
C ASP A 42 29.33 -12.47 -16.48
N GLU A 43 29.29 -13.70 -15.99
CA GLU A 43 30.45 -14.45 -15.51
C GLU A 43 31.35 -14.72 -16.72
N GLY A 44 32.03 -13.67 -17.19
CA GLY A 44 33.21 -13.79 -18.02
C GLY A 44 34.26 -14.50 -17.18
N TYR A 45 34.36 -15.82 -17.36
CA TYR A 45 35.44 -16.64 -16.83
C TYR A 45 36.78 -15.97 -17.13
N TYR A 46 37.34 -15.26 -16.16
CA TYR A 46 38.75 -14.97 -16.14
C TYR A 46 39.45 -16.29 -15.90
N VAL A 47 39.78 -16.98 -16.99
CA VAL A 47 40.80 -18.02 -16.96
C VAL A 47 42.07 -17.28 -16.55
N PRO A 48 42.66 -17.53 -15.38
CA PRO A 48 43.98 -17.01 -15.10
C PRO A 48 44.82 -17.53 -16.26
N SER A 49 45.42 -16.63 -17.04
CA SER A 49 46.46 -17.07 -17.96
C SER A 49 47.42 -17.87 -17.08
N THR A 50 47.51 -19.17 -17.32
CA THR A 50 48.56 -20.01 -16.75
C THR A 50 49.82 -19.55 -17.45
N SER A 51 50.28 -18.38 -17.03
CA SER A 51 51.52 -17.82 -17.47
C SER A 51 52.59 -18.81 -17.04
N PHE A 52 53.59 -18.87 -17.89
CA PHE A 52 54.77 -19.71 -17.80
C PHE A 52 55.47 -19.83 -16.41
N PRO A 53 55.30 -18.96 -15.37
CA PRO A 53 55.80 -19.21 -14.02
C PRO A 53 55.54 -20.61 -13.44
N GLN A 54 54.41 -21.25 -13.76
CA GLN A 54 54.14 -22.60 -13.22
C GLN A 54 55.05 -23.70 -13.84
N LYS A 55 55.67 -23.45 -15.00
CA LYS A 55 56.67 -24.33 -15.62
C LYS A 55 58.09 -24.11 -15.07
N LEU A 56 58.37 -22.94 -14.48
CA LEU A 56 59.65 -22.66 -13.82
C LEU A 56 59.73 -23.24 -12.40
N ALA A 57 58.59 -23.53 -11.76
CA ALA A 57 58.54 -24.23 -10.47
C ALA A 57 59.12 -25.66 -10.50
N GLY A 58 59.42 -26.21 -11.69
CA GLY A 58 60.08 -27.51 -11.85
C GLY A 58 61.61 -27.48 -11.78
N LEU A 59 62.25 -26.30 -11.78
CA LEU A 59 63.69 -26.15 -11.54
C LEU A 59 63.87 -25.69 -10.10
N ASP A 60 64.13 -26.65 -9.22
CA ASP A 60 64.27 -26.42 -7.79
C ASP A 60 65.44 -25.46 -7.49
N PRO A 61 65.19 -24.25 -6.94
CA PRO A 61 66.24 -23.30 -6.56
C PRO A 61 67.21 -23.87 -5.52
N PHE A 62 66.78 -24.88 -4.74
CA PHE A 62 67.63 -25.56 -3.77
C PHE A 62 68.76 -26.38 -4.40
N LEU A 63 68.61 -26.82 -5.66
CA LEU A 63 69.64 -27.62 -6.34
C LEU A 63 70.87 -26.80 -6.78
N TYR A 64 70.79 -25.47 -6.72
CA TYR A 64 71.83 -24.55 -7.18
C TYR A 64 72.32 -23.60 -6.09
N GLN A 65 71.91 -23.81 -4.83
CA GLN A 65 72.36 -23.00 -3.70
C GLN A 65 73.82 -23.34 -3.35
N GLY A 66 74.71 -22.37 -3.57
CA GLY A 66 76.06 -22.39 -3.00
C GLY A 66 75.99 -22.34 -1.46
N SER A 67 77.01 -22.89 -0.82
CA SER A 67 77.16 -22.90 0.64
C SER A 67 77.42 -21.47 1.16
N GLY A 68 76.38 -20.63 1.32
CA GLY A 68 76.49 -19.27 1.85
C GLY A 68 75.45 -18.28 1.31
N ASP A 69 75.64 -16.98 1.61
CA ASP A 69 74.78 -15.85 1.15
C ASP A 69 74.99 -15.49 -0.34
N ASP A 70 75.93 -16.18 -1.01
CA ASP A 70 76.26 -16.00 -2.42
C ASP A 70 75.68 -17.15 -3.25
N PHE A 71 74.81 -16.77 -4.19
CA PHE A 71 74.14 -17.66 -5.14
C PHE A 71 75.16 -18.43 -6.00
N CYS A 72 76.27 -17.79 -6.37
CA CYS A 72 77.33 -18.38 -7.18
C CYS A 72 78.67 -18.34 -6.45
N THR A 73 79.32 -19.51 -6.34
CA THR A 73 80.68 -19.74 -5.84
C THR A 73 81.55 -20.32 -6.96
N GLU A 74 82.87 -20.37 -6.78
CA GLU A 74 83.79 -20.90 -7.82
C GLU A 74 83.51 -22.35 -8.20
N GLU A 75 82.97 -23.15 -7.27
CA GLU A 75 82.68 -24.57 -7.46
C GLU A 75 81.38 -24.82 -8.23
N ASN A 76 80.39 -23.91 -8.14
CA ASN A 76 79.07 -24.06 -8.77
C ASN A 76 78.86 -23.11 -9.97
N PHE A 77 79.90 -22.40 -10.39
CA PHE A 77 79.84 -21.34 -11.41
C PHE A 77 79.25 -21.81 -12.75
N ASP A 78 79.70 -22.96 -13.27
CA ASP A 78 79.24 -23.44 -14.58
C ASP A 78 77.74 -23.78 -14.56
N GLN A 79 77.25 -24.29 -13.44
CA GLN A 79 75.84 -24.66 -13.25
C GLN A 79 74.95 -23.42 -13.04
N THR A 80 75.39 -22.48 -12.20
CA THR A 80 74.67 -21.23 -11.90
C THR A 80 74.67 -20.27 -13.09
N SER A 81 75.74 -20.22 -13.89
CA SER A 81 75.80 -19.48 -15.15
C SER A 81 74.87 -20.07 -16.21
N ALA A 82 74.80 -21.40 -16.34
CA ALA A 82 73.86 -22.06 -17.25
C ALA A 82 72.41 -21.82 -16.83
N TYR A 83 72.11 -21.90 -15.53
CA TYR A 83 70.80 -21.57 -14.98
C TYR A 83 70.41 -20.11 -15.26
N MET A 84 71.32 -19.16 -15.04
CA MET A 84 71.08 -17.75 -15.33
C MET A 84 70.84 -17.48 -16.81
N ASN A 85 71.58 -18.13 -17.71
CA ASN A 85 71.35 -17.99 -19.16
C ASN A 85 70.00 -18.58 -19.58
N HIS A 86 69.58 -19.69 -18.96
CA HIS A 86 68.25 -20.23 -19.18
C HIS A 86 67.15 -19.28 -18.70
N LEU A 87 67.31 -18.71 -17.50
CA LEU A 87 66.37 -17.77 -16.91
C LEU A 87 66.27 -16.48 -17.75
N LEU A 88 67.40 -15.92 -18.17
CA LEU A 88 67.46 -14.76 -19.06
C LEU A 88 66.78 -15.04 -20.40
N SER A 89 67.06 -16.21 -21.00
CA SER A 89 66.41 -16.64 -22.25
C SER A 89 64.90 -16.78 -22.07
N ALA A 90 64.43 -17.33 -20.94
CA ALA A 90 63.02 -17.48 -20.62
C ALA A 90 62.30 -16.13 -20.45
N HIS A 91 63.00 -15.12 -19.93
CA HIS A 91 62.52 -13.75 -19.85
C HIS A 91 62.69 -12.95 -21.16
N GLY A 92 63.11 -13.59 -22.25
CA GLY A 92 63.20 -13.00 -23.59
C GLY A 92 64.49 -12.24 -23.87
N PHE A 93 65.50 -12.32 -22.99
CA PHE A 93 66.81 -11.72 -23.24
C PHE A 93 67.59 -12.57 -24.24
N SER A 94 68.05 -11.95 -25.34
CA SER A 94 68.67 -12.63 -26.48
C SER A 94 70.17 -12.91 -26.31
N SER A 95 70.78 -12.47 -25.19
CA SER A 95 72.21 -12.55 -24.95
C SER A 95 72.51 -13.45 -23.76
N ASN A 96 73.16 -14.57 -24.02
CA ASN A 96 73.72 -15.43 -22.98
C ASN A 96 74.95 -14.73 -22.36
N LEU A 97 75.06 -14.76 -21.04
CA LEU A 97 76.26 -14.40 -20.31
C LEU A 97 77.40 -15.32 -20.74
N GLN A 98 78.41 -14.74 -21.37
CA GLN A 98 79.64 -15.41 -21.78
C GLN A 98 80.81 -14.69 -21.12
N PHE A 99 81.49 -15.38 -20.21
CA PHE A 99 82.60 -14.83 -19.43
C PHE A 99 83.93 -15.09 -20.16
N PHE A 100 84.32 -14.18 -21.06
CA PHE A 100 85.59 -14.28 -21.76
C PHE A 100 86.73 -13.68 -20.91
N ARG A 101 87.70 -14.52 -20.52
CA ARG A 101 88.92 -14.12 -19.78
C ARG A 101 88.68 -13.50 -18.38
N ALA A 102 87.52 -13.72 -17.77
CA ALA A 102 87.24 -13.29 -16.41
C ALA A 102 87.77 -14.33 -15.41
N ASP A 103 88.24 -13.87 -14.24
CA ASP A 103 88.51 -14.77 -13.12
C ASP A 103 87.19 -15.37 -12.62
N LYS A 104 87.22 -16.64 -12.21
CA LYS A 104 86.01 -17.36 -11.78
C LYS A 104 85.34 -16.67 -10.59
N GLN A 105 86.12 -16.08 -9.69
CA GLN A 105 85.62 -15.29 -8.56
C GLN A 105 84.81 -14.07 -9.01
N ASP A 106 85.34 -13.27 -9.94
CA ASP A 106 84.67 -12.07 -10.44
C ASP A 106 83.45 -12.43 -11.29
N ALA A 107 83.55 -13.50 -12.09
CA ALA A 107 82.43 -14.02 -12.86
C ALA A 107 81.29 -14.50 -11.95
N SER A 108 81.58 -15.22 -10.85
CA SER A 108 80.59 -15.64 -9.86
C SER A 108 79.90 -14.46 -9.16
N ARG A 109 80.64 -13.39 -8.83
CA ARG A 109 80.06 -12.16 -8.28
C ARG A 109 79.11 -11.49 -9.25
N ILE A 110 79.47 -11.45 -10.54
CA ILE A 110 78.63 -10.88 -11.61
C ILE A 110 77.34 -11.71 -11.77
N VAL A 111 77.44 -13.05 -11.83
CA VAL A 111 76.28 -13.95 -11.90
C VAL A 111 75.35 -13.75 -10.69
N THR A 112 75.90 -13.66 -9.49
CA THR A 112 75.15 -13.39 -8.25
C THR A 112 74.47 -12.01 -8.29
N ALA A 113 75.15 -10.98 -8.79
CA ALA A 113 74.58 -9.64 -8.94
C ALA A 113 73.42 -9.62 -9.95
N PHE A 114 73.58 -10.26 -11.11
CA PHE A 114 72.50 -10.42 -12.09
C PHE A 114 71.32 -11.21 -11.55
N TYR A 115 71.58 -12.27 -10.78
CA TYR A 115 70.53 -13.03 -10.11
C TYR A 115 69.75 -12.15 -9.12
N LYS A 116 70.45 -11.38 -8.26
CA LYS A 116 69.81 -10.45 -7.32
C LYS A 116 69.01 -9.36 -8.03
N LEU A 117 69.53 -8.78 -9.12
CA LEU A 117 68.81 -7.80 -9.93
C LEU A 117 67.56 -8.37 -10.59
N LEU A 118 67.64 -9.60 -11.12
CA LEU A 118 66.50 -10.24 -11.75
C LEU A 118 65.44 -10.63 -10.72
N GLN A 119 65.84 -11.16 -9.58
CA GLN A 119 64.94 -11.42 -8.45
C GLN A 119 64.26 -10.15 -7.95
N GLN A 120 65.00 -9.04 -7.85
CA GLN A 120 64.44 -7.73 -7.52
C GLN A 120 63.41 -7.30 -8.57
N HIS A 121 63.74 -7.37 -9.86
CA HIS A 121 62.81 -7.02 -10.94
C HIS A 121 61.54 -7.87 -10.92
N LEU A 122 61.63 -9.17 -10.64
CA LEU A 122 60.47 -10.04 -10.53
C LEU A 122 59.55 -9.62 -9.37
N LYS A 123 60.12 -9.34 -8.20
CA LYS A 123 59.37 -8.81 -7.05
C LYS A 123 58.74 -7.45 -7.35
N ASP A 124 59.49 -6.56 -8.00
CA ASP A 124 58.99 -5.24 -8.39
C ASP A 124 57.84 -5.34 -9.40
N THR A 125 57.91 -6.30 -10.32
CA THR A 125 56.85 -6.59 -11.30
C THR A 125 55.61 -7.14 -10.60
N GLU A 126 55.78 -8.13 -9.73
CA GLU A 126 54.68 -8.71 -8.94
C GLU A 126 54.00 -7.65 -8.07
N TYR A 127 54.78 -6.81 -7.38
CA TYR A 127 54.26 -5.70 -6.59
C TYR A 127 53.49 -4.69 -7.44
N LYS A 128 53.99 -4.38 -8.65
CA LYS A 128 53.30 -3.50 -9.58
C LYS A 128 51.98 -4.11 -10.06
N ASP A 129 51.98 -5.40 -10.43
CA ASP A 129 50.78 -6.11 -10.86
C ASP A 129 49.72 -6.16 -9.74
N GLU A 130 50.14 -6.38 -8.49
CA GLU A 130 49.28 -6.31 -7.31
C GLU A 130 48.69 -4.91 -7.11
N MET A 131 49.52 -3.87 -7.24
CA MET A 131 49.07 -2.47 -7.15
C MET A 131 48.07 -2.11 -8.24
N ASP A 132 48.32 -2.53 -9.49
CA ASP A 132 47.43 -2.30 -10.62
C ASP A 132 46.09 -3.03 -10.43
N LEU A 133 46.10 -4.26 -9.91
CA LEU A 133 44.88 -5.00 -9.56
C LEU A 133 44.09 -4.28 -8.46
N ASN A 134 44.78 -3.84 -7.41
CA ASN A 134 44.15 -3.13 -6.30
C ASN A 134 43.58 -1.78 -6.75
N TRP A 135 44.28 -1.07 -7.64
CA TRP A 135 43.79 0.17 -8.25
C TRP A 135 42.52 -0.06 -9.07
N ARG A 136 42.49 -1.11 -9.91
CA ARG A 136 41.28 -1.45 -10.70
C ARG A 136 40.09 -1.77 -9.80
N ARG A 137 40.32 -2.56 -8.74
CA ARG A 137 39.29 -2.88 -7.75
C ARG A 137 38.77 -1.62 -7.06
N LEU A 138 39.67 -0.78 -6.55
CA LEU A 138 39.29 0.45 -5.86
C LEU A 138 38.57 1.43 -6.79
N SER A 139 38.96 1.50 -8.06
CA SER A 139 38.27 2.31 -9.08
C SER A 139 36.85 1.81 -9.33
N GLN A 140 36.66 0.50 -9.45
CA GLN A 140 35.33 -0.10 -9.62
C GLN A 140 34.45 0.12 -8.39
N ASP A 141 35.00 -0.06 -7.19
CA ASP A 141 34.30 0.21 -5.93
C ASP A 141 33.90 1.69 -5.86
N TYR A 142 34.81 2.61 -6.22
CA TYR A 142 34.52 4.04 -6.31
C TYR A 142 33.37 4.33 -7.27
N ASP A 143 33.42 3.85 -8.51
CA ASP A 143 32.37 4.06 -9.51
C ASP A 143 31.01 3.54 -9.04
N THR A 144 31.00 2.35 -8.41
CA THR A 144 29.79 1.75 -7.82
C THR A 144 29.25 2.63 -6.69
N THR A 145 30.10 3.08 -5.76
CA THR A 145 29.65 3.97 -4.67
C THR A 145 29.15 5.33 -5.18
N VAL A 146 29.73 5.88 -6.25
CA VAL A 146 29.28 7.13 -6.87
C VAL A 146 27.92 6.95 -7.52
N GLN A 147 27.69 5.84 -8.22
CA GLN A 147 26.38 5.50 -8.79
C GLN A 147 25.32 5.35 -7.69
N ASN A 148 25.62 4.59 -6.64
CA ASN A 148 24.72 4.39 -5.49
C ASN A 148 24.43 5.71 -4.76
N LEU A 149 25.42 6.58 -4.62
CA LEU A 149 25.21 7.92 -4.06
C LEU A 149 24.29 8.76 -4.95
N GLY A 150 24.40 8.63 -6.28
CA GLY A 150 23.50 9.27 -7.24
C GLY A 150 22.05 8.78 -7.11
N THR A 151 21.84 7.46 -7.01
CA THR A 151 20.49 6.88 -6.85
C THR A 151 19.86 7.29 -5.52
N ILE A 152 20.59 7.23 -4.41
CA ILE A 152 20.13 7.65 -3.08
C ILE A 152 19.76 9.14 -3.08
N LYS A 153 20.56 10.01 -3.71
CA LYS A 153 20.22 11.43 -3.85
C LYS A 153 18.94 11.66 -4.63
N ALA A 154 18.75 10.95 -5.75
CA ALA A 154 17.53 11.06 -6.55
C ALA A 154 16.29 10.59 -5.76
N GLN A 155 16.42 9.52 -4.97
CA GLN A 155 15.37 9.04 -4.07
C GLN A 155 15.06 10.04 -2.96
N LEU A 156 16.09 10.65 -2.35
CA LEU A 156 15.92 11.70 -1.35
C LEU A 156 15.16 12.89 -1.92
N ASP A 157 15.59 13.42 -3.07
CA ASP A 157 14.92 14.53 -3.73
C ASP A 157 13.45 14.20 -4.08
N LYS A 158 13.18 12.95 -4.46
CA LYS A 158 11.81 12.48 -4.72
C LYS A 158 10.97 12.49 -3.44
N SER A 159 11.48 11.89 -2.37
CA SER A 159 10.80 11.83 -1.07
C SER A 159 10.57 13.22 -0.48
N GLU A 160 11.52 14.15 -0.62
CA GLU A 160 11.37 15.53 -0.17
C GLU A 160 10.24 16.27 -0.92
N ARG A 161 10.11 16.05 -2.23
CA ARG A 161 8.99 16.62 -3.02
C ARG A 161 7.65 16.04 -2.58
N GLU A 162 7.57 14.73 -2.39
CA GLU A 162 6.36 14.05 -1.90
C GLU A 162 5.96 14.55 -0.50
N ASN A 163 6.94 14.70 0.40
CA ASN A 163 6.73 15.27 1.72
C ASN A 163 6.22 16.71 1.64
N GLY A 164 6.75 17.53 0.72
CA GLY A 164 6.24 18.88 0.44
C GLY A 164 4.76 18.87 0.06
N VAL A 165 4.36 17.98 -0.86
CA VAL A 165 2.95 17.83 -1.30
C VAL A 165 2.06 17.40 -0.13
N LEU A 166 2.49 16.41 0.66
CA LEU A 166 1.74 15.94 1.82
C LEU A 166 1.57 17.03 2.88
N ARG A 167 2.62 17.81 3.15
CA ARG A 167 2.54 18.96 4.07
C ARG A 167 1.53 20.00 3.59
N SER A 168 1.56 20.37 2.31
CA SER A 168 0.57 21.30 1.74
C SER A 168 -0.85 20.76 1.86
N ARG A 169 -1.05 19.44 1.66
CA ARG A 169 -2.36 18.80 1.83
C ARG A 169 -2.82 18.80 3.29
N ILE A 170 -1.94 18.52 4.23
CA ILE A 170 -2.24 18.58 5.67
C ILE A 170 -2.68 19.99 6.04
N THR A 171 -1.92 21.02 5.66
CA THR A 171 -2.29 22.42 5.95
C THR A 171 -3.66 22.80 5.36
N ALA A 172 -3.96 22.36 4.13
CA ALA A 172 -5.26 22.61 3.52
C ALA A 172 -6.42 21.93 4.28
N LEU A 173 -6.24 20.67 4.71
CA LEU A 173 -7.23 19.94 5.50
C LEU A 173 -7.39 20.52 6.91
N GLU A 174 -6.32 21.00 7.54
CA GLU A 174 -6.37 21.69 8.83
C GLU A 174 -7.17 23.00 8.73
N ASP A 175 -6.98 23.76 7.65
CA ASP A 175 -7.77 24.97 7.39
C ASP A 175 -9.25 24.66 7.11
N GLU A 176 -9.55 23.61 6.35
CA GLU A 176 -10.92 23.15 6.12
C GLU A 176 -11.59 22.70 7.43
N LEU A 177 -10.90 21.90 8.24
CA LEU A 177 -11.36 21.49 9.56
C LEU A 177 -11.61 22.69 10.48
N ARG A 178 -10.73 23.70 10.44
CA ARG A 178 -10.89 24.94 11.20
C ARG A 178 -12.14 25.72 10.75
N VAL A 179 -12.40 25.78 9.45
CA VAL A 179 -13.61 26.43 8.92
C VAL A 179 -14.87 25.66 9.33
N ASP A 180 -14.87 24.34 9.25
CA ASP A 180 -16.03 23.52 9.60
C ASP A 180 -16.31 23.49 11.10
N THR A 181 -15.28 23.46 11.94
CA THR A 181 -15.44 23.61 13.39
C THR A 181 -16.07 24.95 13.76
N GLU A 182 -15.72 26.03 13.07
CA GLU A 182 -16.32 27.35 13.27
C GLU A 182 -17.79 27.39 12.79
N LYS A 183 -18.12 26.77 11.64
CA LYS A 183 -19.51 26.62 11.19
C LYS A 183 -20.35 25.80 12.19
N HIS A 184 -19.79 24.71 12.71
CA HIS A 184 -20.45 23.91 13.75
C HIS A 184 -20.65 24.70 15.04
N ARG A 185 -19.68 25.52 15.45
CA ARG A 185 -19.83 26.43 16.60
C ARG A 185 -20.97 27.42 16.36
N HIS A 186 -21.00 28.05 15.18
CA HIS A 186 -22.02 29.02 14.81
C HIS A 186 -23.43 28.42 14.81
N THR A 187 -23.64 27.31 14.10
CA THR A 187 -24.95 26.61 14.05
C THR A 187 -25.41 26.13 15.44
N ARG A 188 -24.48 25.72 16.31
CA ARG A 188 -24.78 25.38 17.71
C ARG A 188 -25.26 26.60 18.51
N GLU A 189 -24.66 27.77 18.29
CA GLU A 189 -25.06 29.02 18.93
C GLU A 189 -26.43 29.51 18.44
N GLU A 190 -26.70 29.41 17.13
CA GLU A 190 -28.01 29.69 16.55
C GLU A 190 -29.09 28.77 17.12
N LEU A 191 -28.83 27.46 17.19
CA LEU A 191 -29.75 26.48 17.77
C LEU A 191 -30.04 26.78 19.24
N LYS A 192 -29.00 27.14 20.02
CA LYS A 192 -29.15 27.54 21.42
C LYS A 192 -30.01 28.80 21.55
N SER A 193 -29.80 29.80 20.69
CA SER A 193 -30.57 31.03 20.66
C SER A 193 -32.04 30.78 20.28
N ALA A 194 -32.29 29.99 19.23
CA ALA A 194 -33.62 29.60 18.80
C ALA A 194 -34.38 28.82 19.89
N LYS A 195 -33.71 27.89 20.59
CA LYS A 195 -34.28 27.18 21.74
C LYS A 195 -34.66 28.13 22.87
N ALA A 196 -33.83 29.11 23.18
CA ALA A 196 -34.13 30.12 24.19
C ALA A 196 -35.33 31.00 23.79
N ASN A 197 -35.40 31.44 22.52
CA ASN A 197 -36.53 32.19 21.97
C ASN A 197 -37.84 31.37 21.98
N LEU A 198 -37.78 30.11 21.57
CA LEU A 198 -38.93 29.20 21.62
C LEU A 198 -39.44 29.01 23.06
N GLN A 199 -38.53 28.86 24.02
CA GLN A 199 -38.91 28.73 25.43
C GLN A 199 -39.55 30.04 25.94
N TYR A 200 -38.99 31.19 25.58
CA TYR A 200 -39.55 32.50 25.92
C TYR A 200 -40.97 32.67 25.36
N THR A 201 -41.17 32.44 24.07
CA THR A 201 -42.49 32.52 23.41
C THR A 201 -43.49 31.54 24.02
N LYS A 202 -43.09 30.30 24.31
CA LYS A 202 -43.94 29.32 25.02
C LYS A 202 -44.39 29.85 26.38
N THR A 203 -43.49 30.45 27.16
CA THR A 203 -43.85 31.04 28.46
C THR A 203 -44.78 32.24 28.31
N GLN A 204 -44.57 33.07 27.28
CA GLN A 204 -45.43 34.22 26.96
C GLN A 204 -46.85 33.75 26.58
N TYR A 205 -46.99 32.81 25.65
CA TYR A 205 -48.29 32.26 25.26
C TYR A 205 -49.02 31.59 26.42
N ALA A 206 -48.30 30.86 27.28
CA ALA A 206 -48.89 30.28 28.47
C ALA A 206 -49.46 31.35 29.42
N HIS A 207 -48.78 32.50 29.55
CA HIS A 207 -49.26 33.62 30.35
C HIS A 207 -50.48 34.31 29.69
N GLU A 208 -50.43 34.58 28.38
CA GLU A 208 -51.56 35.16 27.63
C GLU A 208 -52.80 34.26 27.68
N ALA A 209 -52.62 32.94 27.54
CA ALA A 209 -53.70 31.96 27.66
C ALA A 209 -54.36 32.01 29.06
N ARG A 210 -53.57 32.01 30.14
CA ARG A 210 -54.08 32.14 31.52
C ARG A 210 -54.82 33.45 31.73
N LYS A 211 -54.30 34.56 31.19
CA LYS A 211 -54.95 35.87 31.25
C LYS A 211 -56.31 35.85 30.54
N LYS A 212 -56.39 35.23 29.36
CA LYS A 212 -57.65 35.07 28.62
C LYS A 212 -58.66 34.19 29.34
N GLU A 213 -58.21 33.11 29.95
CA GLU A 213 -59.06 32.25 30.78
C GLU A 213 -59.65 33.02 31.97
N GLN A 214 -58.84 33.85 32.64
CA GLN A 214 -59.31 34.72 33.71
C GLN A 214 -60.34 35.77 33.21
N GLU A 215 -60.07 36.44 32.09
CA GLU A 215 -61.01 37.38 31.46
C GLU A 215 -62.35 36.70 31.12
N MET A 216 -62.31 35.49 30.56
CA MET A 216 -63.48 34.68 30.23
C MET A 216 -64.27 34.30 31.48
N ASN A 217 -63.60 33.88 32.56
CA ASN A 217 -64.25 33.56 33.83
C ASN A 217 -64.96 34.79 34.43
N VAL A 218 -64.32 35.96 34.41
CA VAL A 218 -64.95 37.22 34.84
C VAL A 218 -66.18 37.56 34.00
N LEU A 219 -66.12 37.36 32.68
CA LEU A 219 -67.26 37.60 31.80
C LEU A 219 -68.40 36.62 32.07
N LYS A 220 -68.08 35.33 32.27
CA LYS A 220 -69.04 34.29 32.65
C LYS A 220 -69.75 34.65 33.95
N ASP A 221 -69.01 35.09 34.97
CA ASP A 221 -69.57 35.55 36.24
C ASP A 221 -70.49 36.77 36.07
N LYS A 222 -70.14 37.72 35.21
CA LYS A 222 -70.98 38.89 34.91
C LYS A 222 -72.29 38.48 34.23
N VAL A 223 -72.22 37.62 33.21
CA VAL A 223 -73.39 37.10 32.49
C VAL A 223 -74.29 36.33 33.44
N GLN A 224 -73.71 35.45 34.26
CA GLN A 224 -74.47 34.65 35.22
C GLN A 224 -75.16 35.52 36.29
N LYS A 225 -74.49 36.58 36.78
CA LYS A 225 -75.11 37.59 37.66
C LYS A 225 -76.25 38.35 36.96
N THR A 226 -76.11 38.71 35.69
CA THR A 226 -77.18 39.38 34.91
C THR A 226 -78.38 38.46 34.70
N ILE A 227 -78.16 37.19 34.34
CA ILE A 227 -79.23 36.18 34.21
C ILE A 227 -79.94 35.99 35.55
N ALA A 228 -79.21 35.83 36.65
CA ALA A 228 -79.80 35.69 37.99
C ALA A 228 -80.59 36.93 38.42
N ARG A 229 -80.10 38.14 38.09
CA ARG A 229 -80.82 39.39 38.35
C ARG A 229 -82.10 39.49 37.52
N ASN A 230 -82.05 39.11 36.24
CA ASN A 230 -83.22 39.07 35.36
C ASN A 230 -84.26 38.04 35.80
N LEU A 231 -83.84 36.84 36.25
CA LEU A 231 -84.75 35.82 36.81
C LEU A 231 -85.43 36.30 38.10
N ASN A 232 -84.70 36.99 38.98
CA ASN A 232 -85.25 37.53 40.22
C ASN A 232 -86.11 38.79 40.00
N SER A 233 -86.02 39.46 38.85
CA SER A 233 -86.88 40.58 38.46
C SER A 233 -88.10 40.18 37.62
N THR A 234 -88.24 38.91 37.21
CA THR A 234 -89.44 38.39 36.54
C THR A 234 -90.47 37.88 37.55
N SER A 235 -91.03 38.80 38.31
CA SER A 235 -92.46 38.79 38.61
C SER A 235 -93.07 40.01 37.91
N ALA A 236 -94.08 39.77 37.08
CA ALA A 236 -94.86 40.72 36.28
C ALA A 236 -94.39 41.03 34.83
N ALA A 237 -95.00 40.24 33.92
CA ALA A 237 -95.76 40.70 32.75
C ALA A 237 -95.09 41.09 31.42
N SER A 238 -95.59 40.42 30.36
CA SER A 238 -96.00 40.99 29.06
C SER A 238 -94.88 41.37 28.07
N SER A 239 -94.84 40.86 26.83
CA SER A 239 -95.93 40.91 25.84
C SER A 239 -95.66 39.98 24.65
N SER A 240 -96.75 39.48 24.11
CA SER A 240 -96.96 38.83 22.82
C SER A 240 -96.49 39.63 21.60
N ILE A 241 -96.16 38.95 20.49
CA ILE A 241 -96.72 39.28 19.17
C ILE A 241 -97.14 37.98 18.42
N PRO A 242 -98.41 37.85 17.99
CA PRO A 242 -98.94 36.76 17.18
C PRO A 242 -99.14 37.12 15.69
N GLY A 243 -99.04 36.13 14.79
CA GLY A 243 -99.79 36.07 13.53
C GLY A 243 -99.17 36.67 12.24
N GLY A 244 -99.12 35.85 11.19
CA GLY A 244 -99.38 36.25 9.79
C GLY A 244 -98.25 36.86 8.97
N ILE A 245 -97.68 36.06 8.05
CA ILE A 245 -97.51 36.29 6.60
C ILE A 245 -96.33 35.41 6.12
N THR A 246 -96.66 34.40 5.32
CA THR A 246 -95.68 33.66 4.52
C THR A 246 -95.29 34.53 3.32
N ILE A 247 -94.07 35.08 3.33
CA ILE A 247 -93.47 35.74 2.17
C ILE A 247 -92.63 34.69 1.43
N LEU A 248 -93.16 34.13 0.36
CA LEU A 248 -92.48 33.11 -0.46
C LEU A 248 -91.37 33.66 -1.38
N ASN A 249 -91.18 34.98 -1.43
CA ASN A 249 -89.98 35.58 -2.01
C ASN A 249 -89.89 37.07 -1.62
N PRO A 250 -89.09 37.46 -0.62
CA PRO A 250 -88.65 38.82 -0.52
C PRO A 250 -87.55 38.99 -1.58
N VAL A 251 -87.91 39.51 -2.75
CA VAL A 251 -86.93 40.23 -3.57
C VAL A 251 -86.39 41.33 -2.65
N PRO A 252 -85.09 41.35 -2.31
CA PRO A 252 -84.56 42.41 -1.47
C PRO A 252 -84.64 43.68 -2.30
N ARG A 253 -85.65 44.50 -2.01
CA ARG A 253 -85.67 45.89 -2.44
C ARG A 253 -84.52 46.54 -1.68
N SER A 254 -83.45 46.79 -2.43
CA SER A 254 -82.20 47.40 -1.99
C SER A 254 -82.40 48.46 -0.91
N LEU A 255 -81.98 48.12 0.31
CA LEU A 255 -81.63 49.07 1.37
C LEU A 255 -80.12 49.00 1.69
N TYR A 256 -79.32 48.40 0.80
CA TYR A 256 -77.86 48.30 0.93
C TYR A 256 -77.15 49.24 -0.05
N GLY A 257 -77.44 50.53 0.06
CA GLY A 257 -76.58 51.57 -0.53
C GLY A 257 -75.42 51.86 0.43
N LYS A 258 -74.40 50.99 0.46
CA LYS A 258 -72.99 51.26 0.86
C LYS A 258 -72.18 50.00 1.26
N GLN A 259 -72.81 48.91 1.71
CA GLN A 259 -72.06 47.73 2.18
C GLN A 259 -71.54 46.85 1.04
N HIS A 260 -72.35 46.54 0.03
CA HIS A 260 -71.89 45.74 -1.12
C HIS A 260 -70.95 46.49 -2.08
N ALA A 261 -70.94 47.83 -2.03
CA ALA A 261 -69.93 48.61 -2.73
C ALA A 261 -68.56 48.42 -2.08
N ASN A 262 -68.50 48.45 -0.73
CA ASN A 262 -67.27 48.17 0.01
C ASN A 262 -66.82 46.71 -0.14
N ASP A 263 -67.72 45.74 -0.19
CA ASP A 263 -67.35 44.33 -0.42
C ASP A 263 -66.83 44.10 -1.86
N ALA A 264 -67.45 44.75 -2.86
CA ALA A 264 -66.98 44.69 -4.24
C ALA A 264 -65.67 45.46 -4.45
N GLU A 265 -65.49 46.57 -3.75
CA GLU A 265 -64.24 47.36 -3.71
C GLU A 265 -63.13 46.58 -3.00
N GLN A 266 -63.43 45.88 -1.91
CA GLN A 266 -62.50 44.95 -1.24
C GLN A 266 -62.12 43.77 -2.13
N LEU A 267 -63.07 43.17 -2.84
CA LEU A 267 -62.78 42.09 -3.80
C LEU A 267 -61.92 42.58 -4.98
N LEU A 268 -62.20 43.77 -5.51
CA LEU A 268 -61.38 44.38 -6.55
C LEU A 268 -59.98 44.70 -6.04
N GLN A 269 -59.87 45.19 -4.81
CA GLN A 269 -58.59 45.49 -4.17
C GLN A 269 -57.80 44.22 -3.88
N GLU A 270 -58.44 43.14 -3.44
CA GLU A 270 -57.83 41.83 -3.27
C GLU A 270 -57.36 41.26 -4.62
N VAL A 271 -58.15 41.38 -5.69
CA VAL A 271 -57.74 40.95 -7.03
C VAL A 271 -56.55 41.77 -7.54
N ILE A 272 -56.53 43.08 -7.32
CA ILE A 272 -55.39 43.95 -7.67
C ILE A 272 -54.15 43.57 -6.86
N GLU A 273 -54.30 43.33 -5.56
CA GLU A 273 -53.20 42.90 -4.68
C GLU A 273 -52.66 41.54 -5.14
N GLN A 274 -53.54 40.56 -5.39
CA GLN A 274 -53.14 39.26 -5.95
C GLN A 274 -52.45 39.40 -7.31
N GLN A 275 -52.89 40.33 -8.16
CA GLN A 275 -52.26 40.60 -9.46
C GLN A 275 -50.88 41.24 -9.27
N GLN A 276 -50.73 42.19 -8.34
CA GLN A 276 -49.45 42.81 -8.00
C GLN A 276 -48.47 41.81 -7.38
N THR A 277 -48.95 40.91 -6.52
CA THR A 277 -48.13 39.81 -5.96
C THR A 277 -47.64 38.89 -7.08
N LYS A 278 -48.53 38.48 -8.00
CA LYS A 278 -48.14 37.66 -9.17
C LYS A 278 -47.15 38.39 -10.08
N GLU A 279 -47.34 39.68 -10.32
CA GLU A 279 -46.39 40.49 -11.10
C GLU A 279 -45.03 40.57 -10.41
N ALA A 280 -45.00 40.74 -9.09
CA ALA A 280 -43.76 40.74 -8.31
C ALA A 280 -43.05 39.38 -8.36
N GLU A 281 -43.79 38.28 -8.19
CA GLU A 281 -43.27 36.90 -8.30
C GLU A 281 -42.68 36.63 -9.69
N ILE A 282 -43.37 37.05 -10.76
CA ILE A 282 -42.88 36.90 -12.14
C ILE A 282 -41.59 37.71 -12.37
N VAL A 283 -41.51 38.93 -11.82
CA VAL A 283 -40.29 39.76 -11.93
C VAL A 283 -39.13 39.10 -11.19
N GLU A 284 -39.36 38.58 -9.99
CA GLU A 284 -38.35 37.85 -9.21
C GLU A 284 -37.89 36.57 -9.93
N GLU A 285 -38.81 35.78 -10.47
CA GLU A 285 -38.49 34.58 -11.25
C GLU A 285 -37.70 34.95 -12.51
N ASN A 286 -38.08 36.03 -13.21
CA ASN A 286 -37.36 36.49 -14.40
C ASN A 286 -35.92 36.92 -14.05
N GLU A 287 -35.74 37.61 -12.92
CA GLU A 287 -34.41 37.99 -12.44
C GLU A 287 -33.58 36.76 -12.06
N HIS A 288 -34.19 35.77 -11.40
CA HIS A 288 -33.54 34.52 -11.07
C HIS A 288 -33.13 33.74 -12.33
N LEU A 289 -34.00 33.64 -13.33
CA LEU A 289 -33.70 33.02 -14.62
C LEU A 289 -32.55 33.72 -15.34
N ARG A 290 -32.52 35.06 -15.34
CA ARG A 290 -31.41 35.83 -15.92
C ARG A 290 -30.08 35.54 -15.21
N ARG A 291 -30.09 35.45 -13.88
CA ARG A 291 -28.89 35.09 -13.10
C ARG A 291 -28.41 33.69 -13.44
N THR A 292 -29.31 32.70 -13.49
CA THR A 292 -28.96 31.32 -13.83
C THR A 292 -28.41 31.19 -15.24
N LEU A 293 -29.03 31.88 -16.21
CA LEU A 293 -28.61 31.86 -17.62
C LEU A 293 -27.22 32.52 -17.80
N TYR A 294 -26.95 33.59 -17.06
CA TYR A 294 -25.61 34.19 -16.99
C TYR A 294 -24.56 33.23 -16.40
N THR A 295 -24.88 32.53 -15.30
CA THR A 295 -23.98 31.53 -14.69
C THR A 295 -23.64 30.43 -15.68
N VAL A 296 -24.64 29.89 -16.39
CA VAL A 296 -24.44 28.85 -17.41
C VAL A 296 -23.54 29.36 -18.55
N GLN A 297 -23.73 30.59 -19.03
CA GLN A 297 -22.86 31.17 -20.05
C GLN A 297 -21.41 31.30 -19.54
N VAL A 298 -21.20 31.80 -18.32
CA VAL A 298 -19.85 31.94 -17.75
C VAL A 298 -19.17 30.58 -17.60
N GLU A 299 -19.89 29.54 -17.18
CA GLU A 299 -19.36 28.18 -17.09
C GLU A 299 -19.04 27.58 -18.46
N LEU A 300 -19.91 27.75 -19.47
CA LEU A 300 -19.67 27.33 -20.85
C LEU A 300 -18.43 28.03 -21.45
N GLU A 301 -18.29 29.34 -21.24
CA GLU A 301 -17.09 30.09 -21.63
C GLU A 301 -15.85 29.62 -20.87
N GLY A 302 -15.99 29.28 -19.58
CA GLY A 302 -14.92 28.72 -18.75
C GLY A 302 -14.42 27.37 -19.27
N LEU A 303 -15.33 26.50 -19.69
CA LEU A 303 -14.99 25.22 -20.34
C LEU A 303 -14.28 25.46 -21.68
N MET A 304 -14.72 26.43 -22.48
CA MET A 304 -14.05 26.77 -23.73
C MET A 304 -12.68 27.43 -23.56
N LYS A 305 -12.48 28.29 -22.55
CA LYS A 305 -11.18 28.93 -22.25
C LYS A 305 -10.11 27.93 -21.81
N LYS A 306 -10.50 26.80 -21.21
CA LYS A 306 -9.57 25.69 -20.92
C LYS A 306 -9.05 25.01 -22.19
N HIS A 307 -9.76 25.15 -23.31
CA HIS A 307 -9.42 24.55 -24.60
C HIS A 307 -9.04 25.55 -25.71
N SER A 308 -9.15 26.86 -25.48
CA SER A 308 -8.82 27.90 -26.45
C SER A 308 -8.37 29.21 -25.77
N THR A 309 -7.31 29.85 -26.28
CA THR A 309 -6.72 31.10 -25.75
C THR A 309 -7.45 32.37 -26.21
N SER A 310 -8.76 32.28 -26.43
CA SER A 310 -9.60 33.40 -26.90
C SER A 310 -10.08 34.25 -25.71
N LYS A 311 -9.64 35.52 -25.67
CA LYS A 311 -10.16 36.53 -24.73
C LYS A 311 -11.45 37.14 -25.32
N SER A 312 -12.60 36.52 -25.05
CA SER A 312 -13.88 37.22 -25.16
C SER A 312 -14.20 37.86 -23.81
N THR A 313 -14.43 39.16 -23.79
CA THR A 313 -14.92 39.93 -22.64
C THR A 313 -16.06 40.78 -23.17
N VAL A 314 -17.28 40.25 -23.11
CA VAL A 314 -18.48 41.00 -23.48
C VAL A 314 -19.09 41.58 -22.21
N PRO A 315 -19.43 42.88 -22.15
CA PRO A 315 -20.05 43.50 -20.99
C PRO A 315 -21.43 42.89 -20.69
N ASN A 316 -21.79 42.80 -19.42
CA ASN A 316 -23.03 42.28 -18.83
C ASN A 316 -24.33 42.44 -19.67
N LEU A 317 -24.53 41.60 -20.71
CA LEU A 317 -25.69 41.62 -21.61
C LEU A 317 -27.01 41.35 -20.88
N TYR A 318 -26.94 40.67 -19.75
CA TYR A 318 -28.06 40.16 -18.96
C TYR A 318 -28.80 41.23 -18.17
N GLY A 319 -28.19 42.41 -18.00
CA GLY A 319 -28.80 43.58 -17.36
C GLY A 319 -29.69 44.43 -18.27
N LEU A 320 -29.78 44.11 -19.57
CA LEU A 320 -30.57 44.88 -20.55
C LEU A 320 -32.00 44.32 -20.70
N PRO A 321 -32.98 45.13 -21.16
CA PRO A 321 -34.34 44.67 -21.45
C PRO A 321 -34.32 43.46 -22.39
N PHE A 322 -35.07 42.40 -22.06
CA PHE A 322 -34.96 41.09 -22.72
C PHE A 322 -35.18 41.19 -24.23
N ASP A 323 -36.19 41.95 -24.64
CA ASP A 323 -36.55 42.13 -26.05
C ASP A 323 -35.42 42.72 -26.91
N MET A 324 -34.47 43.44 -26.30
CA MET A 324 -33.33 44.02 -27.03
C MET A 324 -32.15 43.05 -27.20
N VAL A 325 -32.06 42.04 -26.33
CA VAL A 325 -30.87 41.18 -26.22
C VAL A 325 -31.16 39.70 -26.46
N LYS A 326 -32.43 39.30 -26.51
CA LYS A 326 -32.87 37.90 -26.69
C LYS A 326 -32.14 37.22 -27.85
N ASP A 327 -32.19 37.80 -29.05
CA ASP A 327 -31.60 37.19 -30.24
C ASP A 327 -30.08 37.05 -30.14
N ARG A 328 -29.42 37.99 -29.46
CA ARG A 328 -27.96 37.96 -29.24
C ARG A 328 -27.56 36.87 -28.25
N ILE A 329 -28.24 36.80 -27.10
CA ILE A 329 -28.00 35.77 -26.09
C ILE A 329 -28.24 34.38 -26.68
N GLU A 330 -29.32 34.22 -27.44
CA GLU A 330 -29.65 32.96 -28.09
C GLU A 330 -28.59 32.54 -29.12
N THR A 331 -28.11 33.48 -29.93
CA THR A 331 -27.06 33.20 -30.93
C THR A 331 -25.74 32.84 -30.25
N GLU A 332 -25.35 33.57 -29.20
CA GLU A 332 -24.10 33.32 -28.47
C GLU A 332 -24.07 31.95 -27.78
N ILE A 333 -25.19 31.52 -27.19
CA ILE A 333 -25.30 30.19 -26.58
C ILE A 333 -25.27 29.10 -27.66
N ARG A 334 -25.92 29.30 -28.81
CA ARG A 334 -25.83 28.33 -29.92
C ARG A 334 -24.41 28.23 -30.48
N ASP A 335 -23.72 29.36 -30.64
CA ASP A 335 -22.35 29.40 -31.19
C ASP A 335 -21.35 28.74 -30.23
N THR A 336 -21.45 29.00 -28.93
CA THR A 336 -20.60 28.35 -27.92
C THR A 336 -20.86 26.84 -27.83
N LEU A 337 -22.12 26.40 -27.86
CA LEU A 337 -22.48 24.98 -27.84
C LEU A 337 -22.03 24.24 -29.10
N THR A 338 -22.18 24.85 -30.28
CA THR A 338 -21.71 24.24 -31.53
C THR A 338 -20.19 24.13 -31.56
N LEU A 339 -19.46 25.14 -31.07
CA LEU A 339 -18.01 25.08 -30.94
C LEU A 339 -17.57 23.98 -29.96
N LEU A 340 -18.26 23.86 -28.82
CA LEU A 340 -17.98 22.82 -27.83
C LEU A 340 -18.25 21.41 -28.41
N SER A 341 -19.37 21.20 -29.09
CA SER A 341 -19.70 19.94 -29.77
C SER A 341 -18.60 19.55 -30.76
N ASN A 342 -18.19 20.49 -31.62
CA ASN A 342 -17.12 20.24 -32.59
C ASN A 342 -15.79 19.88 -31.90
N SER A 343 -15.47 20.54 -30.78
CA SER A 343 -14.26 20.21 -30.00
C SER A 343 -14.32 18.84 -29.35
N TRP A 344 -15.52 18.38 -28.98
CA TRP A 344 -15.75 17.07 -28.38
C TRP A 344 -15.63 15.95 -29.43
N ASP A 345 -16.21 16.16 -30.61
CA ASP A 345 -16.19 15.20 -31.71
C ASP A 345 -14.80 14.99 -32.30
N HIS A 346 -13.91 15.99 -32.20
CA HIS A 346 -12.53 15.94 -32.70
C HIS A 346 -11.49 15.68 -31.61
N ARG A 347 -11.91 15.24 -30.42
CA ARG A 347 -10.98 14.90 -29.35
C ARG A 347 -10.17 13.67 -29.79
N PRO A 348 -8.82 13.73 -29.86
CA PRO A 348 -8.03 12.55 -30.13
C PRO A 348 -8.37 11.50 -29.06
N SER A 349 -8.78 10.31 -29.50
CA SER A 349 -9.10 9.20 -28.60
C SER A 349 -7.95 9.04 -27.61
N LEU A 350 -8.24 9.23 -26.32
CA LEU A 350 -7.32 8.94 -25.22
C LEU A 350 -7.28 7.45 -24.91
N GLU A 351 -7.67 6.57 -25.85
CA GLU A 351 -7.24 5.18 -25.73
C GLU A 351 -5.72 5.16 -25.95
N PRO A 352 -4.93 4.84 -24.91
CA PRO A 352 -3.53 4.59 -25.15
C PRO A 352 -3.51 3.39 -26.10
N THR A 353 -2.81 3.51 -27.23
CA THR A 353 -2.49 2.36 -28.06
C THR A 353 -1.51 1.50 -27.27
N ILE A 354 -2.03 0.73 -26.32
CA ILE A 354 -1.26 -0.15 -25.44
C ILE A 354 -0.74 -1.28 -26.34
N SER A 355 0.59 -1.40 -26.40
CA SER A 355 1.19 -2.50 -27.15
C SER A 355 0.76 -3.85 -26.54
N PRO A 356 0.57 -4.92 -27.33
CA PRO A 356 0.22 -6.25 -26.78
C PRO A 356 1.19 -6.74 -25.68
N SER A 357 2.45 -6.32 -25.74
CA SER A 357 3.47 -6.58 -24.70
C SER A 357 3.18 -5.89 -23.37
N GLU A 358 2.60 -4.70 -23.40
CA GLU A 358 2.30 -3.93 -22.19
C GLU A 358 1.02 -4.43 -21.50
N ILE A 359 0.10 -5.05 -22.25
CA ILE A 359 -1.05 -5.77 -21.68
C ILE A 359 -0.57 -6.97 -20.86
N VAL A 360 0.35 -7.78 -21.39
CA VAL A 360 0.89 -8.96 -20.67
C VAL A 360 1.60 -8.56 -19.38
N VAL A 361 2.35 -7.44 -19.39
CA VAL A 361 3.01 -6.92 -18.18
C VAL A 361 1.98 -6.44 -17.15
N ARG A 362 0.89 -5.81 -17.59
CA ARG A 362 -0.18 -5.37 -16.70
C ARG A 362 -0.96 -6.56 -16.13
N ASP A 363 -1.23 -7.59 -16.93
CA ASP A 363 -1.90 -8.82 -16.46
C ASP A 363 -1.04 -9.56 -15.43
N GLN A 364 0.27 -9.68 -15.67
CA GLN A 364 1.20 -10.22 -14.67
C GLN A 364 1.20 -9.40 -13.38
N ARG A 365 1.19 -8.07 -13.49
CA ARG A 365 1.12 -7.20 -12.31
C ARG A 365 -0.22 -7.34 -11.57
N ILE A 366 -1.32 -7.57 -12.28
CA ILE A 366 -2.63 -7.83 -11.68
C ILE A 366 -2.60 -9.15 -10.91
N ASP A 367 -2.01 -10.21 -11.49
CA ASP A 367 -1.87 -11.51 -10.83
C ASP A 367 -0.97 -11.44 -9.58
N ASP A 368 0.11 -10.66 -9.63
CA ASP A 368 0.98 -10.40 -8.48
C ASP A 368 0.21 -9.69 -7.36
N LEU A 369 -0.50 -8.61 -7.70
CA LEU A 369 -1.30 -7.85 -6.74
C LEU A 369 -2.42 -8.68 -6.12
N GLN A 370 -3.04 -9.60 -6.89
CA GLN A 370 -4.04 -10.52 -6.36
C GLN A 370 -3.45 -11.48 -5.33
N ARG A 371 -2.25 -12.03 -5.58
CA ARG A 371 -1.54 -12.88 -4.60
C ARG A 371 -1.18 -12.14 -3.33
N ASP A 372 -0.74 -10.88 -3.43
CA ASP A 372 -0.42 -10.06 -2.27
C ASP A 372 -1.65 -9.74 -1.44
N ILE A 373 -2.79 -9.48 -2.09
CA ILE A 373 -4.08 -9.29 -1.41
C ILE A 373 -4.48 -10.56 -0.65
N GLU A 374 -4.39 -11.75 -1.26
CA GLU A 374 -4.70 -13.02 -0.59
C GLU A 374 -3.78 -13.25 0.62
N LYS A 375 -2.49 -12.95 0.50
CA LYS A 375 -1.52 -13.05 1.60
C LYS A 375 -1.86 -12.10 2.75
N MET A 376 -2.13 -10.83 2.45
CA MET A 376 -2.50 -9.84 3.47
C MET A 376 -3.82 -10.18 4.16
N GLN A 377 -4.79 -10.77 3.44
CA GLN A 377 -6.03 -11.25 4.03
C GLN A 377 -5.79 -12.37 5.04
N LEU A 378 -4.87 -13.30 4.72
CA LEU A 378 -4.51 -14.40 5.60
C LEU A 378 -3.76 -13.91 6.86
N GLU A 379 -2.84 -12.95 6.70
CA GLU A 379 -2.17 -12.30 7.84
C GLU A 379 -3.14 -11.49 8.71
N LEU A 380 -4.14 -10.85 8.11
CA LEU A 380 -5.20 -10.16 8.83
C LEU A 380 -6.07 -11.15 9.62
N GLU A 381 -6.38 -12.31 9.06
CA GLU A 381 -7.12 -13.36 9.76
C GLU A 381 -6.34 -13.90 10.96
N ASP A 382 -5.05 -14.17 10.80
CA ASP A 382 -4.18 -14.66 11.89
C ASP A 382 -4.02 -13.62 13.01
N SER A 383 -3.74 -12.36 12.65
CA SER A 383 -3.67 -11.27 13.63
C SER A 383 -5.02 -11.03 14.34
N THR A 384 -6.14 -11.17 13.63
CA THR A 384 -7.47 -11.09 14.23
C THR A 384 -7.69 -12.22 15.23
N LEU A 385 -7.24 -13.44 14.92
CA LEU A 385 -7.34 -14.59 15.81
C LEU A 385 -6.47 -14.39 17.07
N LEU A 386 -5.27 -13.83 16.92
CA LEU A 386 -4.39 -13.45 18.04
C LEU A 386 -5.03 -12.39 18.93
N VAL A 387 -5.60 -11.33 18.34
CA VAL A 387 -6.30 -10.26 19.07
C VAL A 387 -7.53 -10.80 19.78
N GLN A 388 -8.32 -11.68 19.15
CA GLN A 388 -9.44 -12.35 19.81
C GLN A 388 -8.98 -13.25 20.97
N GLY A 389 -7.86 -13.96 20.81
CA GLY A 389 -7.27 -14.75 21.88
C GLY A 389 -6.81 -13.88 23.06
N ALA A 390 -6.15 -12.76 22.78
CA ALA A 390 -5.75 -11.77 23.77
C ALA A 390 -6.96 -11.13 24.47
N GLN A 391 -8.01 -10.77 23.71
CA GLN A 391 -9.24 -10.21 24.27
C GLN A 391 -9.94 -11.21 25.18
N ARG A 392 -10.02 -12.50 24.80
CA ARG A 392 -10.55 -13.55 25.68
C ARG A 392 -9.74 -13.71 26.96
N MET A 393 -8.41 -13.59 26.89
CA MET A 393 -7.56 -13.59 28.09
C MET A 393 -7.82 -12.36 28.97
N ILE A 394 -7.94 -11.17 28.38
CA ILE A 394 -8.26 -9.92 29.08
C ILE A 394 -9.66 -9.99 29.71
N ASP A 395 -10.64 -10.56 29.02
CA ASP A 395 -12.00 -10.73 29.52
C ASP A 395 -12.02 -11.74 30.68
N ASN A 396 -11.24 -12.82 30.60
CA ASN A 396 -11.06 -13.78 31.70
C ASN A 396 -10.37 -13.15 32.93
N LEU A 397 -9.43 -12.22 32.72
CA LEU A 397 -8.78 -11.46 33.79
C LEU A 397 -9.72 -10.41 34.40
N SER A 398 -10.47 -9.71 33.55
CA SER A 398 -11.39 -8.62 33.94
C SER A 398 -12.67 -9.12 34.60
N SER A 399 -13.12 -10.33 34.24
CA SER A 399 -14.25 -11.02 34.89
C SER A 399 -13.88 -11.71 36.22
N GLY A 400 -12.62 -11.59 36.67
CA GLY A 400 -12.17 -12.17 37.95
C GLY A 400 -11.96 -13.70 37.91
N ASN A 401 -11.97 -14.31 36.73
CA ASN A 401 -11.93 -15.76 36.54
C ASN A 401 -10.51 -16.37 36.57
N PHE A 402 -9.51 -15.61 37.02
CA PHE A 402 -8.09 -16.05 37.07
C PHE A 402 -7.87 -17.30 37.94
N LEU A 403 -8.74 -17.57 38.91
CA LEU A 403 -8.67 -18.76 39.78
C LEU A 403 -9.45 -19.99 39.27
N ALA A 404 -10.16 -19.90 38.14
CA ALA A 404 -10.94 -21.02 37.60
C ALA A 404 -10.07 -22.10 36.93
N GLY A 405 -8.86 -21.75 36.47
CA GLY A 405 -7.93 -22.71 35.84
C GLY A 405 -7.01 -23.45 36.82
N ALA A 406 -6.92 -23.00 38.07
CA ALA A 406 -5.89 -23.47 39.00
C ALA A 406 -6.43 -24.16 40.27
N GLN A 407 -7.71 -24.07 40.61
CA GLN A 407 -8.22 -24.74 41.81
C GLN A 407 -9.51 -25.52 41.59
N ASN A 408 -9.28 -26.78 41.26
CA ASN A 408 -10.07 -27.94 41.67
C ASN A 408 -10.19 -28.10 43.21
N PHE A 409 -10.08 -27.03 44.02
CA PHE A 409 -10.13 -27.14 45.48
C PHE A 409 -10.35 -25.80 46.22
N LYS A 410 -11.51 -25.16 46.08
CA LYS A 410 -12.22 -24.54 47.22
C LYS A 410 -13.61 -24.04 46.84
N ILE A 411 -14.57 -24.89 47.15
CA ILE A 411 -15.93 -24.62 47.63
C ILE A 411 -16.23 -23.12 47.76
N ASN A 412 -17.07 -22.61 46.86
CA ASN A 412 -18.10 -21.66 47.25
C ASN A 412 -19.44 -22.15 46.71
N VAL A 413 -20.36 -22.33 47.66
CA VAL A 413 -21.69 -22.87 47.51
C VAL A 413 -22.58 -21.78 46.93
N ASP A 414 -22.98 -21.91 45.67
CA ASP A 414 -24.34 -21.50 45.24
C ASP A 414 -24.77 -22.25 43.95
N GLY A 415 -25.47 -23.37 44.15
CA GLY A 415 -26.74 -23.63 43.47
C GLY A 415 -26.80 -23.85 41.94
N SER A 416 -26.06 -24.82 41.38
CA SER A 416 -26.60 -25.66 40.30
C SER A 416 -25.80 -26.94 40.15
N GLU A 417 -26.40 -28.03 40.61
CA GLU A 417 -25.89 -29.39 40.58
C GLU A 417 -25.95 -29.88 39.13
N MET A 418 -24.80 -29.88 38.44
CA MET A 418 -24.65 -30.55 37.14
C MET A 418 -24.82 -32.05 37.39
N THR A 419 -25.77 -32.67 36.68
CA THR A 419 -26.09 -34.08 36.91
C THR A 419 -24.94 -34.97 36.42
N LEU A 420 -24.73 -36.12 37.07
CA LEU A 420 -23.65 -37.07 36.73
C LEU A 420 -23.67 -37.49 35.24
N GLN A 421 -24.87 -37.48 34.64
CA GLN A 421 -25.12 -37.78 33.24
C GLN A 421 -24.60 -36.68 32.29
N GLU A 422 -24.73 -35.41 32.67
CA GLU A 422 -24.20 -34.28 31.89
C GLU A 422 -22.67 -34.24 31.88
N LEU A 423 -22.04 -34.74 32.96
CA LEU A 423 -20.59 -34.87 33.05
C LEU A 423 -20.06 -35.97 32.12
N ASP A 424 -20.72 -37.15 32.11
CA ASP A 424 -20.37 -38.25 31.22
C ASP A 424 -20.57 -37.88 29.74
N GLU A 425 -21.62 -37.11 29.43
CA GLU A 425 -21.89 -36.59 28.08
C GLU A 425 -20.86 -35.54 27.64
N ALA A 426 -20.42 -34.66 28.55
CA ALA A 426 -19.35 -33.71 28.28
C ALA A 426 -18.01 -34.43 28.03
N ASP A 427 -17.69 -35.44 28.83
CA ASP A 427 -16.50 -36.27 28.65
C ASP A 427 -16.53 -37.06 27.33
N ALA A 428 -17.70 -37.58 26.94
CA ALA A 428 -17.87 -38.25 25.65
C ALA A 428 -17.63 -37.29 24.47
N LYS A 429 -18.16 -36.06 24.54
CA LYS A 429 -17.92 -35.02 23.53
C LYS A 429 -16.45 -34.64 23.42
N ILE A 430 -15.76 -34.50 24.56
CA ILE A 430 -14.31 -34.20 24.57
C ILE A 430 -13.52 -35.36 23.96
N ARG A 431 -13.88 -36.61 24.24
CA ARG A 431 -13.23 -37.79 23.64
C ARG A 431 -13.44 -37.83 22.12
N GLN A 432 -14.66 -37.55 21.66
CA GLN A 432 -14.98 -37.49 20.24
C GLN A 432 -14.16 -36.39 19.53
N GLN A 433 -14.14 -35.17 20.09
CA GLN A 433 -13.33 -34.07 19.53
C GLN A 433 -11.84 -34.41 19.47
N ARG A 434 -11.30 -35.11 20.48
CA ARG A 434 -9.90 -35.56 20.48
C ARG A 434 -9.63 -36.60 19.39
N GLU A 435 -10.58 -37.51 19.14
CA GLU A 435 -10.44 -38.52 18.10
C GLU A 435 -10.49 -37.90 16.69
N ASP A 436 -11.38 -36.93 16.47
CA ASP A 436 -11.51 -36.24 15.19
C ASP A 436 -10.26 -35.39 14.88
N LEU A 437 -9.75 -34.63 15.86
CA LEU A 437 -8.48 -33.91 15.72
C LEU A 437 -7.30 -34.86 15.45
N ALA A 438 -7.31 -36.07 16.02
CA ALA A 438 -6.28 -37.06 15.75
C ALA A 438 -6.38 -37.63 14.32
N LYS A 439 -7.59 -37.79 13.77
CA LYS A 439 -7.80 -38.19 12.36
C LYS A 439 -7.34 -37.09 11.41
N GLU A 440 -7.70 -35.84 11.67
CA GLU A 440 -7.28 -34.69 10.87
C GLU A 440 -5.76 -34.53 10.85
N ARG A 441 -5.10 -34.64 12.01
CA ARG A 441 -3.63 -34.61 12.09
C ARG A 441 -2.97 -35.70 11.27
N LYS A 442 -3.54 -36.92 11.26
CA LYS A 442 -3.04 -38.02 10.43
C LYS A 442 -3.21 -37.72 8.94
N GLN A 443 -4.37 -37.23 8.53
CA GLN A 443 -4.64 -36.85 7.14
C GLN A 443 -3.72 -35.74 6.67
N PHE A 444 -3.52 -34.71 7.50
CA PHE A 444 -2.62 -33.59 7.21
C PHE A 444 -1.17 -34.07 7.06
N THR A 445 -0.70 -34.91 8.00
CA THR A 445 0.64 -35.49 7.94
C THR A 445 0.84 -36.33 6.67
N GLN A 446 -0.17 -37.12 6.29
CA GLN A 446 -0.13 -37.93 5.07
C GLN A 446 -0.10 -37.06 3.81
N ALA A 447 -0.92 -36.01 3.75
CA ALA A 447 -0.92 -35.05 2.64
C ALA A 447 0.43 -34.32 2.50
N CYS A 448 1.08 -33.94 3.61
CA CYS A 448 2.42 -33.35 3.58
C CYS A 448 3.48 -34.33 3.04
N LEU A 449 3.41 -35.61 3.41
CA LEU A 449 4.31 -36.63 2.89
C LEU A 449 4.08 -36.86 1.39
N ASP A 450 2.83 -36.91 0.94
CA ASP A 450 2.47 -37.08 -0.46
C ASP A 450 2.91 -35.87 -1.31
N LEU A 451 2.74 -34.65 -0.79
CA LEU A 451 3.24 -33.43 -1.45
C LEU A 451 4.77 -33.42 -1.53
N GLY A 452 5.45 -33.89 -0.48
CA GLY A 452 6.90 -34.07 -0.49
C GLY A 452 7.37 -35.01 -1.59
N LYS A 453 6.68 -36.15 -1.75
CA LYS A 453 6.97 -37.13 -2.80
C LYS A 453 6.72 -36.55 -4.20
N GLN A 454 5.61 -35.85 -4.41
CA GLN A 454 5.32 -35.18 -5.68
C GLN A 454 6.38 -34.13 -6.04
N ARG A 455 6.87 -33.39 -5.05
CA ARG A 455 7.95 -32.41 -5.25
C ARG A 455 9.26 -33.09 -5.65
N GLU A 456 9.60 -34.22 -5.04
CA GLU A 456 10.78 -35.00 -5.41
C GLU A 456 10.67 -35.57 -6.84
N GLU A 457 9.50 -36.09 -7.21
CA GLU A 457 9.22 -36.58 -8.57
C GLU A 457 9.35 -35.46 -9.61
N LEU A 458 8.82 -34.27 -9.31
CA LEU A 458 8.94 -33.10 -10.20
C LEU A 458 10.39 -32.64 -10.33
N GLN A 459 11.15 -32.59 -9.23
CA GLN A 459 12.58 -32.26 -9.28
C GLN A 459 13.38 -33.28 -10.09
N LYS A 460 13.03 -34.57 -10.00
CA LYS A 460 13.64 -35.61 -10.83
C LYS A 460 13.30 -35.40 -12.31
N ALA A 461 12.04 -35.18 -12.64
CA ALA A 461 11.61 -34.90 -14.02
C ALA A 461 12.31 -33.66 -14.60
N LYS A 462 12.50 -32.61 -13.79
CA LYS A 462 13.26 -31.42 -14.18
C LYS A 462 14.72 -31.75 -14.51
N ARG A 463 15.39 -32.55 -13.67
CA ARG A 463 16.77 -32.99 -13.92
C ARG A 463 16.88 -33.82 -15.20
N ASP A 464 15.97 -34.77 -15.40
CA ASP A 464 15.93 -35.64 -16.59
C ASP A 464 15.70 -34.81 -17.87
N PHE A 465 14.87 -33.77 -17.79
CA PHE A 465 14.63 -32.83 -18.89
C PHE A 465 15.86 -31.97 -19.20
N GLU A 466 16.55 -31.44 -18.19
CA GLU A 466 17.79 -30.68 -18.39
C GLU A 466 18.90 -31.55 -18.99
N GLU A 467 19.00 -32.81 -18.56
CA GLU A 467 19.93 -33.78 -19.16
C GLU A 467 19.58 -34.07 -20.62
N SER A 468 18.30 -34.27 -20.94
CA SER A 468 17.82 -34.41 -22.32
C SER A 468 18.13 -33.19 -23.18
N LYS A 469 18.06 -31.97 -22.61
CA LYS A 469 18.45 -30.73 -23.30
C LYS A 469 19.97 -30.67 -23.54
N ARG A 470 20.79 -31.16 -22.60
CA ARG A 470 22.25 -31.26 -22.75
C ARG A 470 22.63 -32.28 -23.83
N THR A 471 22.02 -33.46 -23.82
CA THR A 471 22.29 -34.50 -24.83
C THR A 471 21.85 -34.06 -26.21
N PHE A 472 20.70 -33.40 -26.34
CA PHE A 472 20.26 -32.82 -27.62
C PHE A 472 21.21 -31.74 -28.16
N ARG A 473 21.73 -30.87 -27.28
CA ARG A 473 22.74 -29.87 -27.67
C ARG A 473 24.05 -30.54 -28.11
N LEU A 474 24.50 -31.56 -27.39
CA LEU A 474 25.69 -32.33 -27.77
C LEU A 474 25.48 -33.04 -29.11
N ASP A 475 24.33 -33.68 -29.34
CA ASP A 475 23.99 -34.33 -30.61
C ASP A 475 23.97 -33.32 -31.78
N LYS A 476 23.46 -32.10 -31.55
CA LYS A 476 23.52 -31.02 -32.53
C LYS A 476 24.95 -30.57 -32.86
N VAL A 477 25.84 -30.54 -31.87
CA VAL A 477 27.27 -30.21 -32.07
C VAL A 477 28.00 -31.36 -32.76
N VAL A 478 27.73 -32.60 -32.38
CA VAL A 478 28.34 -33.81 -32.98
C VAL A 478 27.89 -33.98 -34.43
N SER A 479 26.61 -33.73 -34.74
CA SER A 479 26.11 -33.71 -36.12
C SER A 479 26.69 -32.57 -36.97
N PHE A 480 27.03 -31.43 -36.36
CA PHE A 480 27.77 -30.36 -37.05
C PHE A 480 29.23 -30.74 -37.34
N LEU A 481 29.88 -31.45 -36.41
CA LEU A 481 31.26 -31.90 -36.55
C LEU A 481 31.40 -33.10 -37.51
N SER A 482 30.38 -33.97 -37.60
CA SER A 482 30.35 -35.07 -38.56
C SER A 482 30.00 -34.63 -39.99
N PHE A 483 29.62 -33.36 -40.19
CA PHE A 483 29.39 -32.74 -41.48
C PHE A 483 30.55 -31.83 -41.94
N SER A 484 31.75 -31.99 -41.36
CA SER A 484 32.97 -31.39 -41.91
C SER A 484 33.46 -32.20 -43.11
N PRO A 485 33.57 -31.64 -44.33
CA PRO A 485 34.08 -32.35 -45.50
C PRO A 485 35.53 -32.80 -45.29
N THR A 486 35.72 -34.11 -45.19
CA THR A 486 37.00 -34.80 -45.02
C THR A 486 37.88 -34.64 -46.26
N ASN A 487 38.50 -33.47 -46.46
CA ASN A 487 39.31 -33.22 -47.67
C ASN A 487 40.56 -32.35 -47.45
N TRP A 488 41.22 -32.38 -46.29
CA TRP A 488 42.48 -31.61 -46.13
C TRP A 488 43.65 -32.33 -45.46
N ILE A 489 43.61 -33.65 -45.25
CA ILE A 489 44.79 -34.39 -44.76
C ILE A 489 45.03 -35.61 -45.65
N SER A 490 45.65 -35.35 -46.79
CA SER A 490 46.35 -36.36 -47.60
C SER A 490 47.86 -36.16 -47.42
N GLY A 491 48.54 -37.15 -46.84
CA GLY A 491 49.98 -37.18 -46.59
C GLY A 491 50.26 -37.22 -45.08
N THR A 492 50.58 -38.36 -44.46
CA THR A 492 51.74 -39.20 -44.74
C THR A 492 51.54 -40.58 -44.09
N ARG A 493 51.95 -41.65 -44.80
CA ARG A 493 52.00 -43.03 -44.28
C ARG A 493 53.08 -43.20 -43.19
N ALA A 494 52.76 -43.93 -42.12
CA ALA A 494 53.55 -45.04 -41.57
C ALA A 494 52.80 -45.64 -40.34
N THR A 495 52.11 -46.78 -40.47
CA THR A 495 52.56 -48.13 -40.06
C THR A 495 53.12 -48.23 -38.63
N THR A 496 52.27 -48.64 -37.67
CA THR A 496 52.54 -49.78 -36.77
C THR A 496 51.23 -50.22 -36.11
N ALA A 497 50.92 -51.51 -36.29
CA ALA A 497 49.83 -52.21 -35.62
C ALA A 497 50.31 -52.74 -34.26
N ALA A 498 49.47 -52.66 -33.24
CA ALA A 498 49.56 -53.51 -32.05
C ALA A 498 48.15 -53.74 -31.47
N THR A 499 47.61 -54.92 -31.81
CA THR A 499 47.02 -55.92 -30.89
C THR A 499 46.06 -55.46 -29.78
N ILE A 500 44.77 -55.69 -30.04
CA ILE A 500 43.79 -56.49 -29.28
C ILE A 500 43.91 -56.44 -27.73
N THR A 501 42.81 -56.09 -27.03
CA THR A 501 42.08 -57.02 -26.14
C THR A 501 40.82 -56.36 -25.54
N THR A 502 39.67 -56.89 -25.95
CA THR A 502 38.38 -56.82 -25.26
C THR A 502 38.45 -57.49 -23.89
N GLY A 503 38.02 -56.79 -22.83
CA GLY A 503 37.87 -57.33 -21.47
C GLY A 503 36.49 -57.01 -20.91
N PHE A 504 35.67 -58.04 -20.83
CA PHE A 504 34.32 -58.12 -20.27
C PHE A 504 34.35 -58.08 -18.72
N TYR A 505 33.15 -57.90 -18.13
CA TYR A 505 32.74 -58.10 -16.71
C TYR A 505 32.94 -56.90 -15.77
N ARG A 506 32.08 -56.61 -14.79
CA ARG A 506 30.75 -57.06 -14.34
C ARG A 506 30.42 -56.18 -13.13
N THR A 507 29.14 -55.88 -12.97
CA THR A 507 28.48 -55.35 -11.78
C THR A 507 29.03 -55.86 -10.45
N TYR A 508 29.13 -54.98 -9.44
CA TYR A 508 28.96 -55.36 -8.03
C TYR A 508 28.08 -54.36 -7.28
N SER A 509 27.03 -54.92 -6.70
CA SER A 509 26.15 -54.38 -5.68
C SER A 509 26.54 -55.01 -4.33
N ARG A 510 26.57 -54.21 -3.25
CA ARG A 510 26.42 -54.62 -1.83
C ARG A 510 26.25 -53.33 -1.01
N LYS A 511 25.09 -52.96 -0.42
CA LYS A 511 24.46 -53.43 0.84
C LYS A 511 25.53 -53.78 1.89
N GLN A 512 25.60 -53.26 3.12
CA GLN A 512 24.65 -52.81 4.17
C GLN A 512 25.54 -52.53 5.44
N PRO A 513 25.05 -52.44 6.70
CA PRO A 513 24.28 -51.40 7.39
C PRO A 513 24.94 -50.94 8.75
N GLN A 514 24.36 -49.96 9.47
CA GLN A 514 24.25 -49.87 10.96
C GLN A 514 23.54 -48.53 11.30
N LYS A 515 22.25 -48.52 11.67
CA LYS A 515 21.67 -48.50 13.05
C LYS A 515 22.28 -47.39 13.94
N ALA A 516 21.64 -46.23 14.13
CA ALA A 516 20.41 -45.90 14.88
C ALA A 516 20.62 -45.74 16.39
N HIS A 517 20.53 -44.50 16.86
CA HIS A 517 19.94 -43.97 18.12
C HIS A 517 19.96 -42.42 17.92
N GLY A 518 18.90 -41.63 17.91
CA GLY A 518 17.60 -41.75 18.55
C GLY A 518 17.63 -41.04 19.90
N HIS A 519 17.40 -39.72 19.93
CA HIS A 519 16.66 -39.01 21.00
C HIS A 519 16.42 -37.54 20.63
N PHE A 520 15.21 -37.30 20.11
CA PHE A 520 14.47 -36.05 20.34
C PHE A 520 13.91 -36.12 21.76
N SER A 521 14.04 -35.04 22.54
CA SER A 521 13.17 -34.83 23.71
C SER A 521 12.80 -33.36 23.83
N THR A 522 11.51 -33.14 23.67
CA THR A 522 10.69 -32.06 24.19
C THR A 522 10.93 -31.89 25.70
N ALA A 523 11.03 -30.66 26.20
CA ALA A 523 10.65 -30.29 27.56
C ALA A 523 10.42 -28.77 27.67
N ILE A 524 9.20 -28.40 28.06
CA ILE A 524 8.74 -27.09 28.50
C ILE A 524 8.49 -27.21 30.02
N PHE A 525 8.98 -26.21 30.77
CA PHE A 525 8.59 -25.73 32.11
C PHE A 525 8.83 -26.51 33.43
N GLN A 526 9.13 -25.68 34.44
CA GLN A 526 8.97 -25.79 35.92
C GLN A 526 10.03 -26.53 36.76
N ASP A 527 10.86 -25.77 37.50
CA ASP A 527 10.61 -25.36 38.91
C ASP A 527 11.73 -24.41 39.41
N PHE A 528 11.41 -23.19 39.87
CA PHE A 528 11.14 -22.76 41.26
C PHE A 528 12.39 -22.46 42.13
N SER A 529 12.49 -21.19 42.52
CA SER A 529 13.06 -20.63 43.75
C SER A 529 14.56 -20.83 44.07
N ALA A 530 15.32 -19.72 44.11
CA ALA A 530 15.63 -18.97 45.34
C ALA A 530 16.94 -18.14 45.24
N TRP A 531 16.90 -16.95 45.88
CA TRP A 531 17.98 -16.03 46.28
C TRP A 531 18.51 -15.05 45.21
N ALA A 532 18.06 -13.79 45.19
CA ALA A 532 18.34 -12.68 46.12
C ALA A 532 19.71 -12.01 45.90
N VAL A 533 19.65 -10.68 45.71
CA VAL A 533 20.62 -9.62 46.10
C VAL A 533 20.99 -8.68 44.94
N CYS A 534 20.67 -7.40 45.18
CA CYS A 534 21.04 -6.14 44.52
C CYS A 534 20.28 -5.73 43.25
#